data_AF-A0A7R9MP15-F1
#
_entry.id   AF-A0A7R9MP15-F1
#
_cell.length_a   1.000
_cell.length_b   1.000
_cell.length_c   1.000
_cell.angle_alpha   90.00
_cell.angle_beta   90.00
_cell.angle_gamma   90.00
#
_symmetry.space_group_name_H-M   'P 1'
#
loop_
_entity.id
_entity.type
_entity.pdbx_description
1 polymer ?
#
loop_
_entity_poly.entity_id
_entity_poly.type
_entity_poly.pdbx_seq_one_letter_code
_entity_poly.pdbx_strand_id
1 'polypeptide(L)'
;KEKDGDSDDNSCPLQFLDFQVLDPSKQCPRFTSVVQRSEDESGIGAEDMDVLQLELESLLVSVVQRQRLLETEMESLTNWCDSKNRDKRSPHKPRPLLCIIE
;
A
#
# COMPACT_ATOMS: atom_id res chain seq x y z
N LYS A 1 -9.83 33.71 -27.85
CA LYS A 1 -9.02 34.10 -26.68
C LYS A 1 -9.40 33.14 -25.56
N GLU A 2 -8.83 31.94 -25.63
CA GLU A 2 -8.97 30.93 -24.58
C GLU A 2 -8.25 31.46 -23.35
N LYS A 3 -8.89 31.33 -22.20
CA LYS A 3 -8.39 31.81 -20.92
C LYS A 3 -8.03 30.56 -20.13
N ASP A 4 -6.74 30.24 -20.16
CA ASP A 4 -6.10 29.34 -19.21
C ASP A 4 -6.51 29.79 -17.79
N GLY A 5 -7.27 28.92 -17.13
CA GLY A 5 -7.68 29.05 -15.74
C GLY A 5 -6.87 28.08 -14.91
N ASP A 6 -5.60 28.41 -14.72
CA ASP A 6 -4.76 27.86 -13.67
C ASP A 6 -5.40 28.17 -12.31
N SER A 7 -5.69 27.14 -11.53
CA SER A 7 -6.08 27.21 -10.12
C SER A 7 -5.71 25.90 -9.45
N ASP A 8 -4.43 25.58 -9.50
CA ASP A 8 -3.84 24.39 -8.89
C ASP A 8 -3.33 24.68 -7.47
N ASP A 9 -4.22 25.17 -6.60
CA ASP A 9 -3.89 25.51 -5.20
C ASP A 9 -4.60 24.57 -4.19
N ASN A 10 -5.10 23.42 -4.67
CA ASN A 10 -5.87 22.46 -3.85
C ASN A 10 -5.69 20.98 -4.24
N SER A 11 -4.71 20.63 -5.09
CA SER A 11 -4.47 19.24 -5.45
C SER A 11 -4.06 18.41 -4.22
N CYS A 12 -4.75 17.30 -3.99
CA CYS A 12 -4.40 16.34 -2.93
C CYS A 12 -2.96 15.82 -3.15
N PRO A 13 -2.08 15.82 -2.14
CA PRO A 13 -0.67 15.44 -2.32
C PRO A 13 -0.45 13.93 -2.46
N LEU A 14 -1.52 13.13 -2.47
CA LEU A 14 -1.44 11.68 -2.52
C LEU A 14 -0.84 11.19 -3.84
N GLN A 15 0.10 10.27 -3.73
CA GLN A 15 0.54 9.45 -4.84
C GLN A 15 -0.25 8.14 -4.83
N PHE A 16 -1.13 7.97 -5.81
CA PHE A 16 -1.83 6.70 -5.99
C PHE A 16 -0.86 5.66 -6.53
N LEU A 17 -0.34 4.83 -5.63
CA LEU A 17 0.55 3.73 -5.98
C LEU A 17 -0.26 2.62 -6.65
N ASP A 18 0.13 2.27 -7.87
CA ASP A 18 -0.41 1.10 -8.56
C ASP A 18 0.35 -0.15 -8.10
N PHE A 19 -0.25 -0.90 -7.17
CA PHE A 19 0.30 -2.18 -6.76
C PHE A 19 -0.09 -3.23 -7.79
N GLN A 20 0.86 -3.56 -8.67
CA GLN A 20 0.68 -4.65 -9.61
C GLN A 20 0.32 -5.95 -8.86
N VAL A 21 -0.79 -6.57 -9.24
CA VAL A 21 -1.21 -7.87 -8.71
C VAL A 21 -0.11 -8.89 -9.00
N LEU A 22 0.35 -9.55 -7.94
CA LEU A 22 1.43 -10.52 -8.02
C LEU A 22 0.86 -11.88 -8.41
N ASP A 23 1.40 -12.49 -9.46
CA ASP A 23 1.12 -13.89 -9.84
C ASP A 23 2.00 -14.82 -8.97
N PRO A 24 1.42 -15.56 -8.00
CA PRO A 24 2.19 -16.37 -7.07
C PRO A 24 3.02 -17.44 -7.78
N SER A 25 2.53 -17.97 -8.90
CA SER A 25 3.20 -19.01 -9.68
C SER A 25 4.50 -18.51 -10.31
N LYS A 26 4.62 -17.21 -10.53
CA LYS A 26 5.82 -16.57 -11.12
C LYS A 26 6.79 -16.04 -10.07
N GLN A 27 6.27 -15.57 -8.93
CA GLN A 27 7.09 -14.94 -7.90
C GLN A 27 7.54 -15.90 -6.80
N CYS A 28 6.72 -16.90 -6.51
CA CYS A 28 7.01 -17.94 -5.54
C CYS A 28 6.69 -19.31 -6.16
N PRO A 29 7.39 -19.71 -7.24
CA PRO A 29 7.13 -20.96 -7.94
C PRO A 29 7.31 -22.17 -7.04
N ARG A 30 8.28 -22.18 -6.12
CA ARG A 30 8.47 -23.30 -5.20
C ARG A 30 7.34 -23.38 -4.19
N PHE A 31 6.97 -22.26 -3.58
CA PHE A 31 5.80 -22.19 -2.70
C PHE A 31 4.54 -22.69 -3.40
N THR A 32 4.28 -22.21 -4.62
CA THR A 32 3.09 -22.59 -5.40
C THR A 32 3.08 -24.09 -5.69
N SER A 33 4.22 -24.65 -6.11
CA SER A 33 4.36 -26.08 -6.35
C SER A 33 4.14 -26.91 -5.08
N VAL A 34 4.66 -26.45 -3.94
CA VAL A 34 4.55 -27.18 -2.66
C VAL A 34 3.12 -27.14 -2.10
N VAL A 35 2.39 -26.05 -2.32
CA VAL A 35 0.99 -25.94 -1.88
C VAL A 35 0.04 -26.76 -2.76
N GLN A 36 0.37 -26.93 -4.05
CA GLN A 36 -0.47 -27.64 -5.02
C GLN A 36 -0.24 -29.16 -5.06
N ARG A 37 0.78 -29.67 -4.36
CA ARG A 37 1.12 -31.10 -4.35
C ARG A 37 0.04 -31.96 -3.67
N SER A 38 -0.08 -33.22 -4.08
CA SER A 38 -0.94 -34.17 -3.38
C SER A 38 -0.29 -34.64 -2.07
N GLU A 39 -1.10 -35.08 -1.10
CA GLU A 39 -0.61 -35.62 0.17
C GLU A 39 0.22 -36.90 0.00
N ASP A 40 0.10 -37.55 -1.17
CA ASP A 40 0.79 -38.78 -1.53
C ASP A 40 2.23 -38.55 -2.05
N GLU A 41 2.60 -37.31 -2.40
CA GLU A 41 3.96 -36.97 -2.81
C GLU A 41 4.92 -36.92 -1.60
N SER A 42 6.19 -37.25 -1.85
CA SER A 42 7.23 -37.25 -0.82
C SER A 42 7.33 -35.92 -0.06
N GLY A 43 7.80 -35.98 1.19
CA GLY A 43 7.99 -34.81 2.05
C GLY A 43 8.88 -33.72 1.41
N ILE A 44 8.86 -32.53 2.01
CA ILE A 44 9.66 -31.38 1.54
C ILE A 44 11.13 -31.68 1.85
N GLY A 45 11.99 -31.69 0.82
CA GLY A 45 13.43 -31.87 0.99
C GLY A 45 14.09 -30.66 1.62
N ALA A 46 15.31 -30.82 2.16
CA ALA A 46 16.06 -29.71 2.76
C ALA A 46 16.34 -28.58 1.75
N GLU A 47 16.65 -28.92 0.50
CA GLU A 47 16.87 -27.93 -0.56
C GLU A 47 15.58 -27.16 -0.92
N ASP A 48 14.43 -27.84 -0.93
CA ASP A 48 13.15 -27.19 -1.16
C ASP A 48 12.81 -26.23 -0.01
N MET A 49 13.18 -26.59 1.22
CA MET A 49 12.98 -25.77 2.41
C MET A 49 13.78 -24.47 2.36
N ASP A 50 15.05 -24.51 1.93
CA ASP A 50 15.88 -23.31 1.77
C ASP A 50 15.30 -22.35 0.71
N VAL A 51 14.84 -22.91 -0.42
CA VAL A 51 14.21 -22.12 -1.48
C VAL A 51 12.88 -21.53 -1.02
N LEU A 52 12.05 -22.31 -0.31
CA LEU A 52 10.80 -21.83 0.27
C LEU A 52 11.04 -20.67 1.24
N GLN A 53 12.04 -20.80 2.12
CA GLN A 53 12.38 -19.76 3.06
C GLN A 53 12.74 -18.46 2.33
N LEU A 54 13.61 -18.54 1.31
CA LEU A 54 14.01 -17.38 0.52
C LEU A 54 12.83 -16.70 -0.19
N GLU A 55 11.95 -17.48 -0.83
CA GLU A 55 10.77 -16.94 -1.51
C GLU A 55 9.82 -16.23 -0.53
N LEU A 56 9.60 -16.82 0.65
CA LEU A 56 8.73 -16.24 1.68
C LEU A 56 9.34 -14.99 2.32
N GLU A 57 10.64 -14.97 2.56
CA GLU A 57 11.36 -13.78 3.06
C GLU A 57 11.28 -12.63 2.05
N SER A 58 11.49 -12.91 0.76
CA SER A 58 11.37 -11.92 -0.31
C SER A 58 9.94 -11.35 -0.42
N LEU A 59 8.93 -12.22 -0.30
CA LEU A 59 7.52 -11.81 -0.28
C LEU A 59 7.23 -10.92 0.94
N LEU A 60 7.72 -11.31 2.12
CA LEU A 60 7.54 -10.55 3.35
C LEU A 60 8.18 -9.16 3.24
N VAL A 61 9.41 -9.07 2.73
CA VAL A 61 10.09 -7.79 2.48
C VAL A 61 9.25 -6.91 1.55
N SER A 62 8.70 -7.49 0.48
CA SER A 62 7.85 -6.78 -0.48
C SER A 62 6.55 -6.28 0.15
N VAL A 63 5.94 -7.03 1.07
CA VAL A 63 4.75 -6.60 1.82
C VAL A 63 5.08 -5.44 2.76
N VAL A 64 6.17 -5.56 3.53
CA VAL A 64 6.61 -4.52 4.47
C VAL A 64 6.94 -3.21 3.75
N GLN A 65 7.54 -3.28 2.56
CA GLN A 65 7.79 -2.08 1.75
C GLN A 65 6.48 -1.38 1.35
N ARG A 66 5.50 -2.13 0.83
CA ARG A 66 4.19 -1.57 0.46
C ARG A 66 3.46 -0.99 1.67
N GLN A 67 3.52 -1.67 2.81
CA GLN A 67 2.93 -1.18 4.06
C GLN A 67 3.52 0.19 4.44
N ARG A 68 4.85 0.33 4.45
CA ARG A 68 5.51 1.60 4.80
C ARG A 68 5.14 2.74 3.84
N LEU A 69 5.03 2.43 2.55
CA LEU A 69 4.57 3.40 1.56
C LEU A 69 3.15 3.86 1.85
N LEU A 70 2.22 2.93 2.11
CA LEU A 70 0.84 3.26 2.48
C LEU A 70 0.77 4.09 3.77
N GLU A 71 1.55 3.73 4.79
CA GLU A 71 1.64 4.50 6.04
C GLU A 71 2.12 5.94 5.79
N THR A 72 3.10 6.12 4.91
CA THR A 72 3.62 7.44 4.51
C THR A 72 2.57 8.27 3.77
N GLU A 73 1.80 7.66 2.87
CA GLU A 73 0.71 8.33 2.16
C GLU A 73 -0.44 8.70 3.11
N MET A 74 -0.78 7.82 4.05
CA MET A 74 -1.79 8.10 5.10
C MET A 74 -1.38 9.27 6.00
N GLU A 75 -0.10 9.35 6.37
CA GLU A 75 0.43 10.47 7.14
C GLU A 75 0.37 11.77 6.33
N SER A 76 0.75 11.72 5.05
CA SER A 76 0.70 12.87 4.14
C SER A 76 -0.73 13.41 3.98
N LEU A 77 -1.73 12.51 3.85
CA LEU A 77 -3.14 12.89 3.81
C LEU A 77 -3.61 13.53 5.12
N THR A 78 -3.21 12.95 6.26
CA THR A 78 -3.55 13.47 7.59
C THR A 78 -3.01 14.89 7.77
N ASN A 79 -1.73 15.09 7.46
CA ASN A 79 -1.05 16.38 7.54
C ASN A 79 -1.67 17.42 6.60
N TRP A 80 -2.06 17.02 5.38
CA TRP A 80 -2.74 17.90 4.43
C TRP A 80 -4.16 18.30 4.88
N CYS A 81 -4.91 17.36 5.44
CA CYS A 81 -6.24 17.66 6.00
C CYS A 81 -6.14 18.63 7.18
N ASP A 82 -5.15 18.43 8.05
CA ASP A 82 -4.90 19.30 9.20
C ASP A 82 -4.46 20.71 8.81
N SER A 83 -3.57 20.85 7.82
CA SER A 83 -3.15 22.16 7.31
C SER A 83 -4.32 22.91 6.67
N LYS A 84 -5.10 22.23 5.81
CA LYS A 84 -6.30 22.80 5.17
C LYS A 84 -7.38 23.21 6.18
N ASN A 85 -7.49 22.51 7.31
CA ASN A 85 -8.39 22.86 8.41
C ASN A 85 -7.85 23.96 9.32
N ARG A 86 -6.56 24.28 9.29
CA ARG A 86 -5.99 25.44 10.01
C ARG A 86 -6.24 26.73 9.24
N ASP A 87 -6.10 26.72 7.91
CA ASP A 87 -6.34 27.90 7.06
C ASP A 87 -7.82 28.35 7.07
N LYS A 88 -8.75 27.44 7.35
CA LYS A 88 -10.19 27.74 7.45
C LYS A 88 -10.65 28.19 8.83
N ARG A 89 -9.77 28.20 9.85
CA ARG A 89 -10.11 28.65 11.21
C ARG A 89 -9.84 30.15 11.36
N SER A 90 -10.82 30.96 10.95
CA SER A 90 -11.11 32.19 11.71
C SER A 90 -11.48 31.81 13.16
N PRO A 91 -11.35 32.70 14.16
CA PRO A 91 -11.39 32.30 15.56
C PRO A 91 -12.82 32.00 16.00
N HIS A 92 -13.42 30.88 15.61
CA HIS A 92 -14.67 30.39 16.19
C HIS A 92 -14.85 28.87 16.10
N LYS A 93 -14.86 28.27 17.30
CA LYS A 93 -15.33 26.96 17.81
C LYS A 93 -14.99 25.65 17.05
N PRO A 94 -14.60 24.60 17.79
CA PRO A 94 -14.27 23.29 17.22
C PRO A 94 -15.53 22.61 16.66
N ARG A 95 -15.45 22.10 15.44
CA ARG A 95 -16.48 21.21 14.86
C ARG A 95 -16.07 19.75 15.08
N PRO A 96 -17.02 18.85 15.35
CA PRO A 96 -16.74 17.44 15.59
C PRO A 96 -16.37 16.71 14.29
N LEU A 97 -15.58 15.65 14.44
CA LEU A 97 -14.94 14.81 13.43
C LEU A 97 -15.94 13.98 12.60
N LEU A 98 -16.82 14.61 11.83
CA LEU A 98 -17.77 13.88 10.96
C LEU A 98 -17.44 13.92 9.46
N CYS A 99 -16.29 14.45 9.05
CA CYS A 99 -15.99 14.69 7.64
C CYS A 99 -14.96 13.70 7.06
N ILE A 100 -15.09 12.38 7.29
CA ILE A 100 -14.20 11.40 6.64
C ILE A 100 -14.94 10.26 5.92
N ILE A 101 -16.24 10.05 6.10
CA ILE A 101 -16.94 8.97 5.36
C ILE A 101 -18.34 9.41 4.92
N GLU A 102 -18.46 9.80 3.64
CA GLU A 102 -19.61 9.53 2.76
C GLU A 102 -19.15 9.52 1.30
#